data_AF-A0A6P0WBK9-F1
#
_entry.id   AF-A0A6P0WBK9-F1
#
_cell.length_a   1.000
_cell.length_b   1.000
_cell.length_c   1.000
_cell.angle_alpha   90.00
_cell.angle_beta   90.00
_cell.angle_gamma   90.00
#
_symmetry.space_group_name_H-M   'P 1'
#
loop_
_entity.id
_entity.type
_entity.pdbx_description
1 polymer ?
#
loop_
_entity_poly.entity_id
_entity_poly.type
_entity_poly.pdbx_seq_one_letter_code
_entity_poly.pdbx_strand_id
1 'polypeptide(L)'
;MRLKQLQSSAKNKYTQLLLVLLLAFVAYAFFSQAIIADLILSLILLGAIVVIITTFYLHKRFFYCYLFISLLAFVVDFIEFIYQYSNLKLAVATNIIYGGFFLLAIVLMIEKIFSGHKVTIDTIVGGINVFLLIGTLWVLFFETIYLLNPKSFTYSAETINSFDLLYFSFTTLTTVGYGDITPVSPLAKALTNLEGICGVMYPAVLIGRLVGIYNPEAEH
;
A
#
# COMPACT_ATOMS: atom_id res chain seq x y z
N MET A 1 2.21 -5.97 -34.97
CA MET A 1 3.39 -5.78 -34.09
C MET A 1 3.02 -5.24 -32.70
N ARG A 2 2.07 -4.30 -32.55
CA ARG A 2 1.60 -3.79 -31.23
C ARG A 2 0.85 -4.78 -30.32
N LEU A 3 0.19 -5.80 -30.88
CA LEU A 3 -0.58 -6.79 -30.09
C LEU A 3 0.28 -7.79 -29.30
N LYS A 4 1.51 -8.09 -29.75
CA LYS A 4 2.45 -8.95 -29.01
C LYS A 4 3.09 -8.23 -27.82
N GLN A 5 3.25 -6.90 -27.88
CA GLN A 5 3.75 -6.09 -26.76
C GLN A 5 2.73 -6.02 -25.62
N LEU A 6 1.45 -5.87 -25.92
CA LEU A 6 0.37 -5.92 -24.92
C LEU A 6 0.23 -7.32 -24.29
N GLN A 7 0.47 -8.40 -25.04
CA GLN A 7 0.52 -9.76 -24.49
C GLN A 7 1.76 -10.02 -23.60
N SER A 8 2.88 -9.30 -23.81
CA SER A 8 4.05 -9.40 -22.92
C SER A 8 3.82 -8.70 -21.58
N SER A 9 3.06 -7.59 -21.57
CA SER A 9 2.69 -6.88 -20.34
C SER A 9 1.74 -7.69 -19.46
N ALA A 10 0.96 -8.60 -20.06
CA ALA A 10 0.08 -9.52 -19.35
C ALA A 10 0.79 -10.75 -18.75
N LYS A 11 2.10 -10.93 -19.02
CA LYS A 11 2.88 -12.08 -18.53
C LYS A 11 3.62 -11.77 -17.22
N ASN A 12 3.89 -10.50 -16.93
CA ASN A 12 4.58 -10.08 -15.71
C ASN A 12 3.61 -9.66 -14.62
N LYS A 13 3.27 -10.60 -13.76
CA LYS A 13 2.25 -10.40 -12.71
C LYS A 13 2.66 -9.34 -11.67
N TYR A 14 3.97 -9.17 -11.40
CA TYR A 14 4.48 -8.04 -10.59
C TYR A 14 4.26 -6.68 -11.27
N THR A 15 4.43 -6.62 -12.59
CA THR A 15 4.15 -5.40 -13.36
C THR A 15 2.66 -5.11 -13.39
N GLN A 16 1.81 -6.14 -13.47
CA GLN A 16 0.35 -5.97 -13.35
C GLN A 16 -0.01 -5.38 -11.99
N LEU A 17 0.54 -5.91 -10.90
CA LEU A 17 0.32 -5.37 -9.56
C LEU A 17 0.76 -3.90 -9.47
N LEU A 18 1.94 -3.58 -10.00
CA LEU A 18 2.46 -2.22 -9.99
C LEU A 18 1.52 -1.26 -10.73
N LEU A 19 1.06 -1.66 -11.91
CA LEU A 19 0.10 -0.87 -12.68
C LEU A 19 -1.21 -0.68 -11.91
N VAL A 20 -1.72 -1.71 -11.24
CA VAL A 20 -2.94 -1.58 -10.42
C VAL A 20 -2.73 -0.62 -9.26
N LEU A 21 -1.61 -0.70 -8.53
CA LEU A 21 -1.33 0.21 -7.41
C LEU A 21 -1.13 1.66 -7.87
N LEU A 22 -0.42 1.88 -8.98
CA LEU A 22 -0.26 3.22 -9.54
C LEU A 22 -1.58 3.79 -10.06
N LEU A 23 -2.39 2.96 -10.73
CA LEU A 23 -3.73 3.36 -11.17
C LEU A 23 -4.63 3.67 -9.99
N ALA A 24 -4.56 2.90 -8.90
CA ALA A 24 -5.29 3.17 -7.67
C ALA A 24 -4.92 4.56 -7.10
N PHE A 25 -3.61 4.83 -7.00
CA PHE A 25 -3.09 6.11 -6.50
C PHE A 25 -3.59 7.29 -7.34
N VAL A 26 -3.46 7.18 -8.67
CA VAL A 26 -3.89 8.23 -9.60
C VAL A 26 -5.42 8.37 -9.61
N ALA A 27 -6.16 7.27 -9.64
CA ALA A 27 -7.62 7.30 -9.60
C ALA A 27 -8.12 7.98 -8.31
N TYR A 28 -7.50 7.70 -7.17
CA TYR A 28 -7.89 8.30 -5.90
C TYR A 28 -7.72 9.83 -5.91
N ALA A 29 -6.70 10.36 -6.59
CA ALA A 29 -6.55 11.80 -6.78
C ALA A 29 -7.75 12.44 -7.50
N PHE A 30 -8.26 11.80 -8.56
CA PHE A 30 -9.40 12.30 -9.33
C PHE A 30 -10.74 12.13 -8.63
N PHE A 31 -10.89 11.04 -7.87
CA PHE A 31 -12.17 10.68 -7.26
C PHE A 31 -12.27 11.07 -5.79
N SER A 32 -11.22 11.58 -5.13
CA SER A 32 -11.18 11.89 -3.69
C SER A 32 -12.36 12.69 -3.13
N GLN A 33 -13.00 13.53 -3.95
CA GLN A 33 -14.17 14.34 -3.55
C GLN A 33 -15.52 13.60 -3.71
N ALA A 34 -15.53 12.43 -4.34
CA ALA A 34 -16.73 11.64 -4.56
C ALA A 34 -17.03 10.77 -3.34
N ILE A 35 -18.31 10.66 -2.97
CA ILE A 35 -18.76 9.82 -1.84
C ILE A 35 -18.40 8.34 -2.05
N ILE A 36 -18.25 7.92 -3.31
CA ILE A 36 -17.91 6.55 -3.71
C ILE A 36 -16.40 6.31 -3.87
N ALA A 37 -15.55 7.30 -3.60
CA ALA A 37 -14.11 7.22 -3.85
C ALA A 37 -13.46 6.06 -3.10
N ASP A 38 -13.77 5.94 -1.81
CA ASP A 38 -13.20 4.92 -0.94
C ASP A 38 -13.68 3.53 -1.36
N LEU A 39 -14.95 3.39 -1.76
CA LEU A 39 -15.48 2.13 -2.28
C LEU A 39 -14.82 1.71 -3.60
N ILE A 40 -14.57 2.67 -4.51
CA ILE A 40 -13.83 2.41 -5.76
C ILE A 40 -12.40 1.99 -5.43
N LEU A 41 -11.74 2.66 -4.50
CA LEU A 41 -10.38 2.33 -4.09
C LEU A 41 -10.31 0.93 -3.47
N SER A 42 -11.24 0.59 -2.58
CA SER A 42 -11.38 -0.74 -2.00
C SER A 42 -11.58 -1.83 -3.06
N LEU A 43 -12.39 -1.57 -4.09
CA LEU A 43 -12.54 -2.50 -5.22
C LEU A 43 -11.24 -2.68 -6.02
N ILE A 44 -10.50 -1.59 -6.26
CA ILE A 44 -9.22 -1.65 -6.97
C ILE A 44 -8.17 -2.42 -6.15
N LEU A 45 -8.11 -2.17 -4.84
CA LEU A 45 -7.24 -2.89 -3.91
C LEU A 45 -7.61 -4.38 -3.82
N LEU A 46 -8.91 -4.71 -3.83
CA LEU A 46 -9.40 -6.09 -3.94
C LEU A 46 -8.98 -6.75 -5.26
N GLY A 47 -8.96 -5.99 -6.37
CA GLY A 47 -8.37 -6.44 -7.63
C GLY A 47 -6.87 -6.69 -7.53
N ALA A 48 -6.12 -5.77 -6.92
CA ALA A 48 -4.68 -5.89 -6.68
C ALA A 48 -4.35 -7.16 -5.89
N ILE A 49 -5.21 -7.51 -4.92
CA ILE A 49 -5.13 -8.71 -4.10
C ILE A 49 -5.21 -9.98 -4.94
N VAL A 50 -6.19 -10.07 -5.84
CA VAL A 50 -6.30 -11.24 -6.73
C VAL A 50 -5.02 -11.38 -7.58
N VAL A 51 -4.43 -10.26 -8.02
CA VAL A 51 -3.15 -10.27 -8.73
C VAL A 51 -2.00 -10.74 -7.84
N ILE A 52 -1.89 -10.28 -6.60
CA ILE A 52 -0.90 -10.77 -5.62
C ILE A 52 -1.04 -12.28 -5.47
N ILE A 53 -2.22 -12.76 -5.11
CA ILE A 53 -2.48 -14.18 -4.84
C ILE A 53 -2.12 -15.05 -6.06
N THR A 54 -2.54 -14.64 -7.26
CA THR A 54 -2.26 -15.37 -8.50
C THR A 54 -0.78 -15.28 -8.90
N THR A 55 -0.03 -14.29 -8.40
CA THR A 55 1.42 -14.16 -8.59
C THR A 55 2.22 -15.18 -7.80
N PHE A 56 1.90 -15.33 -6.52
CA PHE A 56 2.78 -16.04 -5.59
C PHE A 56 2.54 -17.54 -5.47
N TYR A 57 1.53 -18.10 -6.16
CA TYR A 57 1.14 -19.52 -6.06
C TYR A 57 1.08 -19.99 -4.60
N LEU A 58 0.42 -19.20 -3.75
CA LEU A 58 0.28 -19.50 -2.33
C LEU A 58 -0.29 -20.89 -2.10
N HIS A 59 0.18 -21.59 -1.05
CA HIS A 59 -0.46 -22.83 -0.61
C HIS A 59 -1.96 -22.59 -0.37
N LYS A 60 -2.80 -23.57 -0.74
CA LYS A 60 -4.27 -23.45 -0.72
C LYS A 60 -4.84 -22.87 0.58
N ARG A 61 -4.25 -23.17 1.75
CA ARG A 61 -4.69 -22.63 3.04
C ARG A 61 -4.52 -21.10 3.12
N PHE A 62 -3.33 -20.57 2.78
CA PHE A 62 -3.07 -19.14 2.79
C PHE A 62 -3.89 -18.40 1.73
N PHE A 63 -4.14 -19.04 0.58
CA PHE A 63 -5.04 -18.51 -0.45
C PHE A 63 -6.43 -18.19 0.12
N TYR A 64 -7.07 -19.18 0.77
CA TYR A 64 -8.42 -18.98 1.31
C TYR A 64 -8.46 -17.99 2.47
N CYS A 65 -7.44 -17.97 3.34
CA CYS A 65 -7.34 -16.97 4.40
C CYS A 65 -7.26 -15.54 3.84
N TYR A 66 -6.42 -15.31 2.84
CA TYR A 66 -6.22 -13.99 2.25
C TYR A 66 -7.47 -13.51 1.49
N LEU A 67 -8.11 -14.41 0.73
CA LEU A 67 -9.38 -14.12 0.06
C LEU A 67 -10.48 -13.79 1.08
N PHE A 68 -10.56 -14.55 2.18
CA PHE A 68 -11.54 -14.31 3.23
C PHE A 68 -11.34 -12.96 3.93
N ILE A 69 -10.09 -12.62 4.30
CA ILE A 69 -9.78 -11.33 4.93
C ILE A 69 -10.10 -10.17 3.98
N SER A 70 -9.76 -10.29 2.69
CA SER A 70 -10.04 -9.27 1.69
C SER A 70 -11.54 -9.08 1.46
N LEU A 71 -12.31 -10.18 1.39
CA LEU A 71 -13.76 -10.11 1.28
C LEU A 71 -14.39 -9.48 2.53
N LEU A 72 -13.89 -9.84 3.71
CA LEU A 72 -14.34 -9.26 4.97
C LEU A 72 -14.06 -7.76 5.00
N ALA A 73 -12.87 -7.31 4.61
CA ALA A 73 -12.50 -5.90 4.54
C ALA A 73 -13.47 -5.12 3.64
N PHE A 74 -13.74 -5.64 2.44
CA PHE A 74 -14.68 -5.01 1.50
C PHE A 74 -16.11 -4.96 2.04
N VAL A 75 -16.57 -6.01 2.72
CA VAL A 75 -17.91 -6.02 3.33
C VAL A 75 -18.02 -4.97 4.44
N VAL A 76 -16.99 -4.82 5.28
CA VAL A 76 -17.02 -3.80 6.35
C VAL A 76 -16.99 -2.39 5.76
N ASP A 77 -16.18 -2.15 4.74
CA ASP A 77 -16.14 -0.85 4.03
C ASP A 77 -17.48 -0.51 3.36
N PHE A 78 -18.14 -1.51 2.75
CA PHE A 78 -19.49 -1.35 2.22
C PHE A 78 -20.52 -1.02 3.31
N ILE A 79 -20.37 -1.59 4.50
CA ILE A 79 -21.23 -1.27 5.65
C ILE A 79 -20.97 0.17 6.11
N GLU A 80 -19.72 0.62 6.18
CA GLU A 80 -19.39 2.03 6.52
C GLU A 80 -19.99 3.03 5.55
N PHE A 81 -19.92 2.72 4.26
CA PHE A 81 -20.57 3.50 3.21
C PHE A 81 -22.07 3.67 3.47
N ILE A 82 -22.78 2.59 3.85
CA ILE A 82 -24.20 2.63 4.20
C ILE A 82 -24.45 3.53 5.43
N TYR A 83 -23.57 3.47 6.43
CA TYR A 83 -23.67 4.27 7.66
C TYR A 83 -23.05 5.68 7.54
N GLN A 84 -22.69 6.12 6.33
CA GLN A 84 -22.09 7.44 6.05
C GLN A 84 -20.90 7.76 6.95
N TYR A 85 -20.07 6.75 7.25
CA TYR A 85 -18.85 6.91 8.07
C TYR A 85 -19.08 7.53 9.46
N SER A 86 -20.29 7.39 10.02
CA SER A 86 -20.66 7.99 11.30
C SER A 86 -20.15 7.23 12.53
N ASN A 87 -19.73 5.98 12.37
CA ASN A 87 -19.41 5.09 13.50
C ASN A 87 -17.91 4.90 13.66
N LEU A 88 -17.33 5.58 14.66
CA LEU A 88 -15.90 5.52 14.97
C LEU A 88 -15.37 4.09 15.20
N LYS A 89 -16.15 3.23 15.88
CA LYS A 89 -15.70 1.85 16.17
C LYS A 89 -15.59 1.01 14.91
N LEU A 90 -16.50 1.24 13.96
CA LEU A 90 -16.49 0.56 12.67
C LEU A 90 -15.28 1.01 11.85
N ALA A 91 -15.07 2.33 11.73
CA ALA A 91 -13.91 2.93 11.04
C ALA A 91 -12.57 2.37 11.54
N VAL A 92 -12.39 2.30 12.86
CA VAL A 92 -11.19 1.72 13.46
C VAL A 92 -11.07 0.22 13.17
N ALA A 93 -12.18 -0.53 13.18
CA ALA A 93 -12.16 -1.96 12.85
C ALA A 93 -11.76 -2.19 11.38
N THR A 94 -12.24 -1.36 10.46
CA THR A 94 -11.89 -1.39 9.04
C THR A 94 -10.41 -1.16 8.83
N ASN A 95 -9.84 -0.13 9.47
CA ASN A 95 -8.41 0.14 9.41
C ASN A 95 -7.56 -1.00 9.96
N ILE A 96 -8.01 -1.66 11.04
CA ILE A 96 -7.31 -2.84 11.59
C ILE A 96 -7.33 -4.01 10.61
N ILE A 97 -8.48 -4.28 9.97
CA ILE A 97 -8.61 -5.37 9.00
C ILE A 97 -7.72 -5.10 7.78
N TYR A 98 -7.78 -3.89 7.20
CA TYR A 98 -6.91 -3.50 6.08
C TYR A 98 -5.43 -3.48 6.49
N GLY A 99 -5.10 -3.03 7.70
CA GLY A 99 -3.74 -3.01 8.21
C GLY A 99 -3.14 -4.41 8.32
N GLY A 100 -3.88 -5.36 8.91
CA GLY A 100 -3.47 -6.77 8.98
C GLY A 100 -3.32 -7.39 7.59
N PHE A 101 -4.21 -7.04 6.68
CA PHE A 101 -4.17 -7.44 5.28
C PHE A 101 -2.89 -6.93 4.56
N PHE A 102 -2.59 -5.63 4.62
CA PHE A 102 -1.40 -5.04 3.99
C PHE A 102 -0.11 -5.56 4.61
N LEU A 103 -0.08 -5.73 5.94
CA LEU A 103 1.08 -6.29 6.64
C LEU A 103 1.38 -7.70 6.13
N LEU A 104 0.36 -8.55 5.99
CA LEU A 104 0.52 -9.89 5.45
C LEU A 104 1.00 -9.86 3.99
N ALA A 105 0.47 -8.95 3.17
CA ALA A 105 0.91 -8.74 1.79
C ALA A 105 2.41 -8.41 1.72
N ILE A 106 2.84 -7.44 2.52
CA ILE A 106 4.22 -6.98 2.61
C ILE A 106 5.14 -8.13 3.03
N VAL A 107 4.79 -8.87 4.09
CA VAL A 107 5.60 -10.00 4.58
C VAL A 107 5.76 -11.07 3.52
N LEU A 108 4.67 -11.49 2.86
CA LEU A 108 4.72 -12.51 1.80
C LEU A 108 5.57 -12.06 0.61
N MET A 109 5.46 -10.80 0.20
CA MET A 109 6.24 -10.25 -0.90
C MET A 109 7.72 -10.14 -0.54
N ILE A 110 8.06 -9.68 0.66
CA ILE A 110 9.43 -9.63 1.16
C ILE A 110 10.01 -11.05 1.24
N GLU A 111 9.31 -12.01 1.85
CA GLU A 111 9.78 -13.39 1.95
C GLU A 111 10.08 -13.97 0.57
N LYS A 112 9.20 -13.74 -0.42
CA LYS A 112 9.42 -14.20 -1.79
C LYS A 112 10.62 -13.54 -2.44
N ILE A 113 10.73 -12.20 -2.33
CA ILE A 113 11.85 -11.44 -2.88
C ILE A 113 13.16 -11.98 -2.30
N PHE A 114 13.21 -12.16 -0.97
CA PHE A 114 14.41 -12.55 -0.24
C PHE A 114 14.82 -14.02 -0.43
N SER A 115 13.87 -14.92 -0.69
CA SER A 115 14.12 -16.33 -0.97
C SER A 115 14.68 -16.61 -2.38
N GLY A 116 14.55 -15.65 -3.31
CA GLY A 116 15.05 -15.78 -4.68
C GLY A 116 16.57 -15.63 -4.76
N HIS A 117 17.26 -16.55 -5.46
CA HIS A 117 18.72 -16.55 -5.62
C HIS A 117 19.22 -15.80 -6.87
N LYS A 118 18.30 -15.28 -7.69
CA LYS A 118 18.64 -14.50 -8.89
C LYS A 118 17.85 -13.20 -8.89
N VAL A 119 18.54 -12.10 -9.17
CA VAL A 119 17.90 -10.79 -9.36
C VAL A 119 17.35 -10.73 -10.78
N THR A 120 16.03 -10.58 -10.87
CA THR A 120 15.32 -10.38 -12.15
C THR A 120 14.57 -9.05 -12.13
N ILE A 121 14.12 -8.58 -13.30
CA ILE A 121 13.22 -7.40 -13.39
C ILE A 121 12.01 -7.55 -12.47
N ASP A 122 11.45 -8.77 -12.37
CA ASP A 122 10.33 -9.07 -11.48
C ASP A 122 10.66 -8.85 -10.01
N THR A 123 11.91 -9.08 -9.61
CA THR A 123 12.38 -8.84 -8.23
C THR A 123 12.44 -7.35 -7.94
N ILE A 124 12.90 -6.55 -8.91
CA ILE A 124 12.95 -5.08 -8.80
C ILE A 124 11.53 -4.52 -8.73
N VAL A 125 10.67 -4.90 -9.67
CA VAL A 125 9.26 -4.47 -9.71
C VAL A 125 8.50 -4.94 -8.46
N GLY A 126 8.79 -6.14 -7.96
CA GLY A 126 8.28 -6.64 -6.69
C GLY A 126 8.69 -5.76 -5.51
N GLY A 127 9.94 -5.31 -5.45
CA GLY A 127 10.41 -4.38 -4.42
C GLY A 127 9.70 -3.02 -4.48
N ILE A 128 9.46 -2.49 -5.69
CA ILE A 128 8.68 -1.25 -5.87
C ILE A 128 7.25 -1.43 -5.33
N ASN A 129 6.61 -2.56 -5.63
CA ASN A 129 5.27 -2.86 -5.10
C ASN A 129 5.24 -2.88 -3.56
N VAL A 130 6.23 -3.51 -2.93
CA VAL A 130 6.33 -3.52 -1.46
C VAL A 130 6.48 -2.11 -0.91
N PHE A 131 7.28 -1.25 -1.55
CA PHE A 131 7.40 0.16 -1.14
C PHE A 131 6.06 0.90 -1.18
N LEU A 132 5.28 0.71 -2.25
CA LEU A 132 3.94 1.29 -2.36
C LEU A 132 2.99 0.75 -1.28
N LEU A 133 3.02 -0.56 -1.01
CA LEU A 133 2.20 -1.18 0.03
C LEU A 133 2.58 -0.68 1.43
N ILE A 134 3.87 -0.46 1.70
CA ILE A 134 4.34 0.13 2.97
C ILE A 134 3.76 1.54 3.13
N GLY A 135 3.83 2.38 2.10
CA GLY A 135 3.22 3.71 2.14
C GLY A 135 1.73 3.64 2.45
N THR A 136 0.97 2.81 1.73
CA THR A 136 -0.46 2.64 1.99
C THR A 136 -0.76 2.10 3.40
N LEU A 137 0.08 1.23 3.96
CA LEU A 137 -0.07 0.78 5.35
C LEU A 137 0.05 1.94 6.35
N TRP A 138 0.99 2.87 6.13
CA TRP A 138 1.17 4.04 7.00
C TRP A 138 -0.01 5.00 6.96
N VAL A 139 -0.67 5.15 5.81
CA VAL A 139 -1.91 5.91 5.68
C VAL A 139 -2.95 5.46 6.70
N LEU A 140 -3.17 4.14 6.84
CA LEU A 140 -4.14 3.59 7.78
C LEU A 140 -3.82 3.96 9.24
N PHE A 141 -2.54 4.04 9.59
CA PHE A 141 -2.14 4.49 10.92
C PHE A 141 -2.44 5.98 11.13
N PHE A 142 -2.17 6.82 10.13
CA PHE A 142 -2.48 8.25 10.23
C PHE A 142 -3.98 8.53 10.21
N GLU A 143 -4.74 7.82 9.38
CA GLU A 143 -6.21 7.86 9.38
C GLU A 143 -6.76 7.48 10.74
N THR A 144 -6.26 6.39 11.33
CA THR A 144 -6.69 5.96 12.66
C THR A 144 -6.39 7.00 13.72
N ILE A 145 -5.21 7.64 13.69
CA ILE A 145 -4.87 8.71 14.64
C ILE A 145 -5.78 9.92 14.43
N TYR A 146 -6.03 10.31 13.18
CA TYR A 146 -6.87 11.45 12.84
C TYR A 146 -8.34 11.21 13.23
N LEU A 147 -8.86 9.99 12.99
CA LEU A 147 -10.19 9.56 13.43
C LEU A 147 -10.36 9.63 14.95
N LEU A 148 -9.35 9.21 15.71
CA LEU A 148 -9.38 9.25 17.18
C LEU A 148 -9.18 10.65 17.74
N ASN A 149 -8.42 11.50 17.04
CA ASN A 149 -8.17 12.88 17.44
C ASN A 149 -7.95 13.76 16.20
N PRO A 150 -8.96 14.53 15.75
CA PRO A 150 -8.83 15.40 14.58
C PRO A 150 -7.79 16.51 14.74
N LYS A 151 -7.39 16.85 15.98
CA LYS A 151 -6.32 17.84 16.27
C LYS A 151 -4.92 17.24 16.24
N SER A 152 -4.78 15.98 15.82
CA SER A 152 -3.50 15.28 15.75
C SER A 152 -2.56 15.81 14.66
N PHE A 153 -3.13 16.45 13.63
CA PHE A 153 -2.42 17.08 12.52
C PHE A 153 -2.88 18.53 12.34
N THR A 154 -2.03 19.36 11.72
CA THR A 154 -2.38 20.71 11.25
C THR A 154 -2.24 20.75 9.74
N TYR A 155 -3.23 21.36 9.08
CA TYR A 155 -3.30 21.57 7.65
C TYR A 155 -3.98 22.92 7.38
N SER A 156 -3.66 23.58 6.26
CA SER A 156 -4.25 24.88 5.92
C SER A 156 -5.72 24.81 5.56
N ALA A 157 -6.22 23.63 5.16
CA ALA A 157 -7.64 23.41 4.92
C ALA A 157 -8.40 23.13 6.22
N GLU A 158 -9.73 23.31 6.20
CA GLU A 158 -10.59 23.09 7.38
C GLU A 158 -10.63 21.63 7.83
N THR A 159 -10.54 20.68 6.89
CA THR A 159 -10.57 19.25 7.17
C THR A 159 -9.52 18.52 6.33
N ILE A 160 -8.88 17.53 6.96
CA ILE A 160 -8.00 16.58 6.28
C ILE A 160 -8.87 15.41 5.82
N ASN A 161 -8.81 15.09 4.53
CA ASN A 161 -9.42 13.87 3.99
C ASN A 161 -8.39 12.74 3.87
N SER A 162 -8.86 11.55 3.50
CA SER A 162 -8.01 10.37 3.34
C SER A 162 -6.95 10.51 2.23
N PHE A 163 -7.23 11.27 1.16
CA PHE A 163 -6.23 11.56 0.12
C PHE A 163 -5.10 12.47 0.63
N ASP A 164 -5.42 13.45 1.47
CA ASP A 164 -4.42 14.30 2.12
C ASP A 164 -3.47 13.47 2.99
N LEU A 165 -3.98 12.45 3.70
CA LEU A 165 -3.16 11.53 4.50
C LEU A 165 -2.34 10.56 3.64
N LEU A 166 -2.87 10.13 2.50
CA LEU A 166 -2.12 9.39 1.48
C LEU A 166 -0.93 10.23 0.98
N TYR A 167 -1.18 11.49 0.64
CA TYR A 167 -0.15 12.44 0.24
C TYR A 167 0.89 12.68 1.35
N PHE A 168 0.45 12.89 2.60
CA PHE A 168 1.33 13.06 3.77
C PHE A 168 2.24 11.85 4.00
N SER A 169 1.69 10.63 3.92
CA SER A 169 2.46 9.40 4.07
C SER A 169 3.53 9.28 2.99
N PHE A 170 3.17 9.42 1.71
CA PHE A 170 4.16 9.26 0.63
C PHE A 170 5.22 10.36 0.63
N THR A 171 4.87 11.61 0.98
CA THR A 171 5.85 12.69 1.12
C THR A 171 6.79 12.50 2.31
N THR A 172 6.31 11.90 3.41
CA THR A 172 7.13 11.52 4.57
C THR A 172 8.03 10.33 4.24
N LEU A 173 7.47 9.26 3.68
CA LEU A 173 8.16 8.03 3.32
C LEU A 173 9.28 8.28 2.29
N THR A 174 9.06 9.22 1.36
CA THR A 174 10.07 9.64 0.38
C THR A 174 11.01 10.73 0.89
N THR A 175 10.85 11.17 2.15
CA THR A 175 11.63 12.23 2.80
C THR A 175 11.56 13.61 2.12
N VAL A 176 10.53 13.85 1.32
CA VAL A 176 10.28 15.14 0.66
C VAL A 176 9.81 16.19 1.68
N GLY A 177 8.80 15.84 2.49
CA GLY A 177 8.36 16.63 3.64
C GLY A 177 8.07 18.11 3.35
N TYR A 178 7.12 18.42 2.45
CA TYR A 178 6.76 19.81 2.11
C TYR A 178 6.34 20.68 3.31
N GLY A 179 5.78 20.06 4.36
CA GLY A 179 5.44 20.74 5.62
C GLY A 179 4.09 21.46 5.62
N ASP A 180 3.26 21.21 4.61
CA ASP A 180 1.87 21.65 4.51
C ASP A 180 0.94 20.90 5.46
N ILE A 181 1.15 19.59 5.64
CA ILE A 181 0.52 18.77 6.69
C ILE A 181 1.58 18.46 7.75
N THR A 182 1.28 18.78 9.02
CA THR A 182 2.25 18.59 10.11
C THR A 182 1.66 17.82 11.29
N PRO A 183 2.36 16.80 11.83
CA PRO A 183 1.91 16.07 13.01
C PRO A 183 2.10 16.91 14.27
N VAL A 184 1.06 17.05 15.07
CA VAL A 184 1.05 17.84 16.30
C VAL A 184 1.08 16.96 17.54
N SER A 185 0.26 15.91 17.55
CA SER A 185 0.15 15.00 18.71
C SER A 185 1.43 14.16 18.90
N PRO A 186 1.78 13.76 20.14
CA PRO A 186 2.95 12.93 20.40
C PRO A 186 2.96 11.61 19.61
N LEU A 187 1.80 10.95 19.49
CA LEU A 187 1.67 9.70 18.75
C LEU A 187 1.84 9.90 17.25
N ALA A 188 1.23 10.96 16.67
CA ALA A 188 1.43 11.30 15.26
C ALA A 188 2.91 11.55 14.96
N LYS A 189 3.60 12.35 15.78
CA LYS A 189 5.03 12.62 15.64
C LYS A 189 5.88 11.36 15.70
N ALA A 190 5.59 10.47 16.64
CA ALA A 190 6.30 9.20 16.77
C ALA A 190 6.13 8.32 15.52
N LEU A 191 4.91 8.17 15.00
CA LEU A 191 4.67 7.39 13.79
C LEU A 191 5.26 8.04 12.53
N THR A 192 5.18 9.36 12.38
CA THR A 192 5.84 10.07 11.26
C THR A 192 7.35 9.86 11.28
N ASN A 193 7.99 9.89 12.45
CA ASN A 193 9.43 9.60 12.57
C ASN A 193 9.75 8.15 12.18
N LEU A 194 8.93 7.18 12.63
CA LEU A 194 9.11 5.77 12.28
C LEU A 194 8.91 5.53 10.78
N GLU A 195 7.91 6.17 10.16
CA GLU A 195 7.70 6.12 8.72
C GLU A 195 8.91 6.66 7.96
N GLY A 196 9.45 7.82 8.36
CA GLY A 196 10.64 8.39 7.74
C GLY A 196 11.86 7.46 7.85
N ILE A 197 12.06 6.80 8.99
CA ILE A 197 13.11 5.78 9.16
C ILE A 197 12.87 4.60 8.21
N CYS A 198 11.64 4.08 8.14
CA CYS A 198 11.28 3.00 7.22
C CYS A 198 11.50 3.39 5.76
N GLY A 199 11.16 4.63 5.40
CA GLY A 199 11.29 5.20 4.06
C GLY A 199 12.73 5.25 3.55
N VAL A 200 13.70 5.50 4.43
CA VAL A 200 15.13 5.45 4.09
C VAL A 200 15.70 4.04 4.16
N MET A 201 15.35 3.29 5.19
CA MET A 201 15.95 1.96 5.45
C MET A 201 15.49 0.91 4.44
N TYR A 202 14.21 0.93 4.04
CA TYR A 202 13.68 -0.06 3.12
C TYR A 202 14.37 -0.02 1.74
N PRO A 203 14.44 1.13 1.03
CA PRO A 203 15.16 1.20 -0.25
C PRO A 203 16.64 0.86 -0.11
N ALA A 204 17.30 1.30 0.98
CA ALA A 204 18.71 1.00 1.23
C ALA A 204 18.98 -0.52 1.33
N VAL A 205 18.18 -1.23 2.13
CA VAL A 205 18.28 -2.69 2.29
C VAL A 205 17.94 -3.41 0.98
N LEU A 206 16.88 -2.99 0.29
CA LEU A 206 16.48 -3.59 -0.98
C LEU A 206 17.58 -3.44 -2.04
N ILE A 207 18.11 -2.23 -2.24
CA ILE A 207 19.17 -1.97 -3.21
C ILE A 207 20.44 -2.73 -2.83
N GLY A 208 20.85 -2.69 -1.55
CA GLY A 208 22.02 -3.43 -1.07
C GLY A 208 21.92 -4.93 -1.35
N ARG A 209 20.73 -5.53 -1.17
CA ARG A 209 20.48 -6.92 -1.54
C ARG A 209 20.57 -7.15 -3.05
N LEU A 210 19.93 -6.31 -3.85
CA LEU A 210 19.91 -6.46 -5.31
C LEU A 210 21.34 -6.40 -5.88
N VAL A 211 22.17 -5.49 -5.38
CA VAL A 211 23.58 -5.38 -5.76
C VAL A 211 24.41 -6.57 -5.24
N GLY A 212 24.18 -6.99 -3.99
CA GLY A 212 24.95 -8.10 -3.39
C GLY A 212 24.72 -9.47 -4.05
N ILE A 213 23.55 -9.69 -4.66
CA ILE A 213 23.22 -10.93 -5.40
C ILE A 213 23.58 -10.81 -6.89
N TYR A 214 23.83 -9.60 -7.39
CA TYR A 214 24.22 -9.38 -8.78
C TYR A 214 25.68 -9.83 -8.98
N ASN A 215 25.86 -11.04 -9.52
CA ASN A 215 27.17 -11.56 -9.90
C ASN A 215 27.36 -11.47 -11.43
N PRO A 216 28.19 -10.54 -11.95
CA PRO A 216 28.41 -10.36 -13.38
C PRO A 216 29.18 -11.52 -14.04
N GLU A 217 29.79 -12.43 -13.26
CA GLU A 217 30.60 -13.54 -13.79
C GLU A 217 29.79 -14.75 -14.28
N ALA A 218 28.45 -14.74 -14.15
CA ALA A 218 27.59 -15.85 -14.59
C ALA A 218 27.13 -15.74 -16.06
N GLU A 219 27.56 -14.71 -16.80
CA GLU A 219 27.20 -14.47 -18.21
C GLU A 219 28.37 -14.71 -19.20
N HIS A 220 29.51 -15.24 -18.74
CA HIS A 220 30.63 -15.62 -19.60
C HIS A 220 30.93 -17.13 -19.57
#